data_AF-A0A7D9H9C3-F1
#
_entry.id   AF-A0A7D9H9C3-F1
#
_cell.length_a   1.000
_cell.length_b   1.000
_cell.length_c   1.000
_cell.angle_alpha   90.00
_cell.angle_beta   90.00
_cell.angle_gamma   90.00
#
_symmetry.space_group_name_H-M   'P 1'
#
loop_
_entity.id
_entity.type
_entity.pdbx_description
1 polymer ?
#
loop_
_entity_poly.entity_id
_entity_poly.type
_entity_poly.pdbx_seq_one_letter_code
_entity_poly.pdbx_strand_id
1 'polypeptide(L)'
;MPRERLTTERVLAEFERVIQSNRHFHLNESVDVNIVHVEMPHGGRHTKRAEINLEKHLMKKRSIIRIRNNDQLCLARALVVAKAKIDNDPQCLARALVVAKAKIENDSRDRQIRNPERPLQARLARELHQNAAVPLGPCGLDEVKQFQTYLSSYQINIVSKDHQNALIYTGPDQEKRIYLYLHDNHYDVITKMPGFFERSYYCHTCKKAYDHREDHLCPNACQCCRFPDCPIESWVHCNDCNRMFKSQACFDRHKQSAENRSVRR
;
A
#
# COMPACT_ATOMS: atom_id res chain seq x y z
N MET A 1 -17.97 9.54 17.30
CA MET A 1 -19.42 9.83 17.15
C MET A 1 -20.16 8.49 17.08
N PRO A 2 -21.28 8.29 17.78
CA PRO A 2 -22.02 7.03 17.72
C PRO A 2 -22.49 6.74 16.30
N ARG A 3 -22.42 5.48 15.86
CA ARG A 3 -22.75 5.07 14.47
C ARG A 3 -24.18 5.47 14.07
N GLU A 4 -25.10 5.44 15.03
CA GLU A 4 -26.51 5.86 14.90
C GLU A 4 -26.69 7.35 14.54
N ARG A 5 -25.68 8.19 14.79
CA ARG A 5 -25.75 9.64 14.55
C ARG A 5 -25.15 10.05 13.20
N LEU A 6 -24.57 9.11 12.45
CA LEU A 6 -23.93 9.34 11.16
C LEU A 6 -24.99 9.30 10.05
N THR A 7 -25.84 10.32 10.00
CA THR A 7 -26.93 10.41 9.01
C THR A 7 -26.48 11.07 7.72
N THR A 8 -27.20 10.81 6.63
CA THR A 8 -26.99 11.39 5.30
C THR A 8 -26.95 12.91 5.33
N GLU A 9 -27.86 13.53 6.07
CA GLU A 9 -28.00 14.99 6.15
C GLU A 9 -26.77 15.64 6.78
N ARG A 10 -26.18 14.96 7.77
CA ARG A 10 -24.97 15.45 8.45
C ARG A 10 -23.73 15.30 7.58
N VAL A 11 -23.62 14.17 6.87
CA VAL A 11 -22.54 13.99 5.90
C VAL A 11 -22.64 15.09 4.83
N LEU A 12 -23.82 15.31 4.25
CA LEU A 12 -24.05 16.38 3.27
C LEU A 12 -23.79 17.78 3.83
N ALA A 13 -24.19 18.07 5.07
CA ALA A 13 -23.90 19.36 5.71
C ALA A 13 -22.40 19.62 5.94
N GLU A 14 -21.62 18.56 6.21
CA GLU A 14 -20.15 18.66 6.25
C GLU A 14 -19.59 18.94 4.85
N PHE A 15 -20.09 18.24 3.82
CA PHE A 15 -19.72 18.49 2.43
C PHE A 15 -20.01 19.94 2.00
N GLU A 16 -21.22 20.43 2.27
CA GLU A 16 -21.62 21.81 1.95
C GLU A 16 -20.70 22.83 2.62
N ARG A 17 -20.36 22.62 3.90
CA ARG A 17 -19.43 23.50 4.62
C ARG A 17 -18.05 23.54 3.97
N VAL A 18 -17.52 22.38 3.58
CA VAL A 18 -16.20 22.27 2.95
C VAL A 18 -16.19 22.94 1.56
N ILE A 19 -17.23 22.69 0.74
CA ILE A 19 -17.40 23.33 -0.57
C ILE A 19 -17.46 24.86 -0.44
N GLN A 20 -18.22 25.37 0.53
CA GLN A 20 -18.30 26.82 0.76
C GLN A 20 -16.96 27.43 1.18
N SER A 21 -16.13 26.66 1.90
CA SER A 21 -14.80 27.12 2.35
C SER A 21 -13.71 27.03 1.28
N ASN A 22 -13.88 26.21 0.23
CA ASN A 22 -12.88 25.98 -0.81
C ASN A 22 -13.46 26.22 -2.22
N ARG A 23 -13.18 27.40 -2.78
CA ARG A 23 -13.77 27.88 -4.05
C ARG A 23 -13.35 27.10 -5.32
N HIS A 24 -12.38 26.18 -5.21
CA HIS A 24 -11.90 25.34 -6.32
C HIS A 24 -12.29 23.86 -6.18
N PHE A 25 -13.49 23.57 -5.67
CA PHE A 25 -14.03 22.22 -5.66
C PHE A 25 -14.92 21.99 -6.90
N HIS A 26 -14.36 21.36 -7.94
CA HIS A 26 -15.10 21.01 -9.16
C HIS A 26 -15.68 19.60 -9.03
N LEU A 27 -17.00 19.50 -8.88
CA LEU A 27 -17.79 18.25 -8.75
C LEU A 27 -18.02 17.52 -10.08
N ASN A 28 -17.08 17.64 -11.02
CA ASN A 28 -17.24 17.10 -12.38
C ASN A 28 -16.70 15.67 -12.50
N GLU A 29 -16.01 15.18 -11.47
CA GLU A 29 -15.46 13.82 -11.36
C GLU A 29 -16.06 13.09 -10.15
N SER A 30 -16.08 11.75 -10.21
CA SER A 30 -16.54 10.89 -9.11
C SER A 30 -15.87 11.24 -7.78
N VAL A 31 -16.68 11.47 -6.74
CA VAL A 31 -16.18 11.77 -5.38
C VAL A 31 -15.98 10.47 -4.60
N ASP A 32 -14.75 10.21 -4.17
CA ASP A 32 -14.43 9.09 -3.28
C ASP A 32 -14.50 9.52 -1.81
N VAL A 33 -15.39 8.88 -1.04
CA VAL A 33 -15.61 9.18 0.38
C VAL A 33 -15.03 8.08 1.26
N ASN A 34 -14.00 8.40 2.05
CA ASN A 34 -13.37 7.48 3.00
C ASN A 34 -13.89 7.70 4.43
N ILE A 35 -14.69 6.77 4.96
CA ILE A 35 -15.21 6.82 6.32
C ILE A 35 -14.38 5.92 7.23
N VAL A 36 -13.71 6.52 8.22
CA VAL A 36 -12.91 5.79 9.22
C VAL A 36 -13.66 5.79 10.56
N HIS A 37 -14.07 4.60 11.01
CA HIS A 37 -14.62 4.40 12.35
C HIS A 37 -13.51 3.91 13.28
N VAL A 38 -13.16 4.73 14.28
CA VAL A 38 -12.19 4.37 15.32
C VAL A 38 -12.96 3.97 16.57
N GLU A 39 -12.90 2.69 16.93
CA GLU A 39 -13.37 2.25 18.25
C GLU A 39 -12.43 2.79 19.33
N MET A 40 -12.99 3.40 20.37
CA MET A 40 -12.17 3.85 21.49
C MET A 40 -11.64 2.62 22.24
N PRO A 41 -10.32 2.48 22.42
CA PRO A 41 -9.76 1.36 23.16
C PRO A 41 -10.22 1.41 24.62
N HIS A 42 -10.71 0.28 25.13
CA HIS A 42 -11.15 0.16 26.52
C HIS A 42 -9.95 -0.24 27.39
N GLY A 43 -9.39 0.74 28.12
CA GLY A 43 -8.38 0.50 29.16
C GLY A 43 -6.97 0.19 28.65
N GLY A 44 -6.01 1.06 28.97
CA GLY A 44 -4.59 0.84 28.75
C GLY A 44 -3.78 1.76 29.65
N ARG A 45 -2.62 1.28 30.14
CA ARG A 45 -1.72 2.07 31.00
C ARG A 45 -1.36 3.36 30.25
N HIS A 46 -1.56 4.50 30.92
CA HIS A 46 -1.39 5.85 30.37
C HIS A 46 0.07 6.06 29.92
N THR A 47 0.43 5.60 28.73
CA THR A 47 1.60 6.12 28.04
C THR A 47 1.21 7.55 27.68
N LYS A 48 1.97 8.54 28.19
CA LYS A 48 1.81 9.93 27.77
C LYS A 48 1.68 9.91 26.25
N ARG A 49 0.61 10.51 25.71
CA ARG A 49 0.42 10.70 24.27
C ARG A 49 1.60 11.56 23.79
N ALA A 50 2.74 10.92 23.57
CA ALA A 50 3.87 11.53 22.95
C ALA A 50 3.42 11.73 21.52
N GLU A 51 3.37 12.99 21.10
CA GLU A 51 3.24 13.36 19.71
C GLU A 51 4.14 12.42 18.89
N ILE A 52 3.51 11.59 18.05
CA ILE A 52 4.24 10.59 17.28
C ILE A 52 5.06 11.38 16.28
N ASN A 53 6.33 11.62 16.61
CA ASN A 53 7.26 12.24 15.70
C ASN A 53 7.37 11.33 14.47
N LEU A 54 6.77 11.80 13.37
CA LEU A 54 6.63 11.03 12.14
C LEU A 54 8.00 10.59 11.64
N GLU A 55 8.98 11.48 11.65
CA GLU A 55 10.33 11.16 11.19
C GLU A 55 10.95 10.01 12.00
N LYS A 56 10.83 10.04 13.34
CA LYS A 56 11.26 8.94 14.22
C LYS A 56 10.48 7.65 13.93
N HIS A 57 9.18 7.74 13.63
CA HIS A 57 8.37 6.58 13.29
C HIS A 57 8.80 5.97 11.95
N LEU A 58 8.93 6.78 10.90
CA LEU A 58 9.36 6.35 9.56
C LEU A 58 10.78 5.78 9.60
N MET A 59 11.69 6.37 10.38
CA MET A 59 13.06 5.86 10.58
C MET A 59 13.10 4.48 11.26
N LYS A 60 12.14 4.18 12.14
CA LYS A 60 12.04 2.86 12.79
C LYS A 60 11.41 1.81 11.89
N LYS A 61 10.64 2.22 10.88
CA LYS A 61 9.79 1.35 10.08
C LYS A 61 10.59 0.65 8.98
N ARG A 62 10.94 -0.61 9.21
CA ARG A 62 11.68 -1.46 8.24
C ARG A 62 10.95 -1.65 6.90
N SER A 63 9.64 -1.40 6.86
CA SER A 63 8.83 -1.50 5.64
C SER A 63 8.91 -0.27 4.75
N ILE A 64 9.69 0.77 5.11
CA ILE A 64 9.82 2.00 4.33
C ILE A 64 11.29 2.23 3.98
N ILE A 65 11.57 2.55 2.72
CA ILE A 65 12.86 3.09 2.29
C ILE A 65 12.70 4.60 2.14
N ARG A 66 13.45 5.34 2.96
CA ARG A 66 13.49 6.80 2.91
C ARG A 66 14.19 7.29 1.66
N ILE A 67 13.55 8.15 0.89
CA ILE A 67 14.21 8.93 -0.15
C ILE A 67 14.82 10.15 0.52
N ARG A 68 16.12 10.37 0.27
CA ARG A 68 16.83 11.56 0.74
C ARG A 68 17.35 12.28 -0.48
N ASN A 69 16.85 13.49 -0.70
CA ASN A 69 17.19 14.30 -1.86
C ASN A 69 17.04 15.78 -1.51
N ASN A 70 17.85 16.61 -2.16
CA ASN A 70 17.79 18.06 -2.07
C ASN A 70 17.18 18.70 -3.34
N ASP A 71 16.83 17.87 -4.32
CA ASP A 71 16.10 18.29 -5.53
C ASP A 71 14.59 18.09 -5.35
N GLN A 72 13.80 18.47 -6.34
CA GLN A 72 12.34 18.30 -6.33
C GLN A 72 11.87 16.97 -6.95
N LEU A 73 12.79 16.01 -7.16
CA LEU A 73 12.54 14.79 -7.94
C LEU A 73 12.22 13.57 -7.06
N CYS A 74 11.69 13.77 -5.85
CA CYS A 74 11.49 12.68 -4.88
C CYS A 74 10.59 11.57 -5.41
N LEU A 75 9.53 11.90 -6.18
CA LEU A 75 8.66 10.91 -6.82
C LEU A 75 9.44 10.01 -7.79
N ALA A 76 10.11 10.59 -8.78
CA ALA A 76 10.87 9.83 -9.77
C ALA A 76 12.00 9.01 -9.12
N ARG A 77 12.67 9.58 -8.11
CA ARG A 77 13.67 8.88 -7.29
C ARG A 77 13.09 7.69 -6.55
N ALA A 78 11.88 7.81 -6.01
CA ALA A 78 11.16 6.72 -5.35
C ALA A 78 10.76 5.63 -6.34
N LEU A 79 10.25 6.01 -7.51
CA LEU A 79 9.89 5.09 -8.59
C LEU A 79 11.10 4.26 -9.07
N VAL A 80 12.25 4.89 -9.28
CA VAL A 80 13.50 4.19 -9.64
C VAL A 80 13.90 3.17 -8.58
N VAL A 81 13.85 3.54 -7.30
CA VAL A 81 14.21 2.64 -6.19
C VAL A 81 13.22 1.48 -6.06
N ALA A 82 11.92 1.77 -6.17
CA ALA A 82 10.87 0.76 -6.13
C ALA A 82 11.00 -0.23 -7.29
N LYS A 83 11.19 0.28 -8.51
CA LYS A 83 11.40 -0.53 -9.72
C LYS A 83 12.61 -1.45 -9.57
N ALA A 84 13.77 -0.91 -9.21
CA ALA A 84 14.98 -1.71 -9.01
C ALA A 84 14.80 -2.82 -7.96
N LYS A 85 14.03 -2.54 -6.89
CA LYS A 85 13.73 -3.53 -5.86
C LYS A 85 12.83 -4.65 -6.38
N ILE A 86 11.86 -4.34 -7.23
CA ILE A 86 10.93 -5.31 -7.81
C ILE A 86 11.62 -6.15 -8.89
N ASP A 87 12.41 -5.50 -9.76
CA ASP A 87 13.14 -6.15 -10.86
C ASP A 87 14.38 -6.94 -10.41
N ASN A 88 14.78 -6.81 -9.14
CA ASN A 88 15.88 -7.55 -8.54
C ASN A 88 17.24 -7.35 -9.26
N ASP A 89 17.47 -6.16 -9.82
CA ASP A 89 18.72 -5.79 -10.48
C ASP A 89 19.88 -5.66 -9.45
N PRO A 90 20.90 -6.53 -9.51
CA PRO A 90 22.06 -6.47 -8.60
C PRO A 90 22.81 -5.12 -8.68
N GLN A 91 22.75 -4.41 -9.81
CA GLN A 91 23.51 -3.18 -10.05
C GLN A 91 22.89 -1.94 -9.39
N CYS A 92 21.56 -1.94 -9.12
CA CYS A 92 20.89 -0.91 -8.32
C CYS A 92 20.72 -1.29 -6.83
N LEU A 93 20.69 -2.58 -6.50
CA LEU A 93 20.45 -3.07 -5.14
C LEU A 93 21.58 -2.70 -4.15
N ALA A 94 22.83 -2.68 -4.61
CA ALA A 94 24.01 -2.46 -3.76
C ALA A 94 24.03 -1.10 -3.04
N ARG A 95 23.28 -0.10 -3.54
CA ARG A 95 23.14 1.22 -2.88
C ARG A 95 21.81 1.38 -2.17
N ALA A 96 20.71 0.81 -2.67
CA ALA A 96 19.39 0.90 -2.02
C ALA A 96 19.30 0.09 -0.72
N LEU A 97 20.00 -1.05 -0.62
CA LEU A 97 19.93 -1.95 0.54
C LEU A 97 20.74 -1.51 1.77
N VAL A 98 21.54 -0.45 1.65
CA VAL A 98 22.41 -0.05 2.77
C VAL A 98 21.63 0.49 3.98
N VAL A 99 20.34 0.81 3.81
CA VAL A 99 19.50 1.29 4.92
C VAL A 99 18.89 0.15 5.76
N ALA A 100 18.76 -1.07 5.22
CA ALA A 100 18.11 -2.18 5.94
C ALA A 100 19.09 -3.13 6.65
N LYS A 101 20.37 -3.18 6.23
CA LYS A 101 21.41 -4.05 6.84
C LYS A 101 22.30 -3.35 7.87
N ALA A 102 22.17 -2.04 8.08
CA ALA A 102 22.99 -1.27 9.03
C ALA A 102 22.60 -1.46 10.52
N LYS A 103 22.06 -2.63 10.89
CA LYS A 103 21.71 -2.97 12.28
C LYS A 103 22.50 -4.14 12.85
N ILE A 104 23.51 -4.67 12.15
CA ILE A 104 24.25 -5.83 12.63
C ILE A 104 25.67 -5.50 13.08
N GLU A 105 26.47 -4.67 12.42
CA GLU A 105 27.85 -4.47 12.87
C GLU A 105 28.35 -3.03 12.70
N ASN A 106 28.89 -2.50 13.81
CA ASN A 106 29.74 -1.33 13.88
C ASN A 106 30.81 -1.40 12.79
N ASP A 107 30.76 -0.52 11.80
CA ASP A 107 31.98 0.09 11.29
C ASP A 107 31.69 1.32 10.40
N SER A 108 32.64 2.23 10.43
CA SER A 108 32.96 3.46 9.67
C SER A 108 32.50 3.65 8.21
N ARG A 109 31.57 2.85 7.66
CA ARG A 109 30.92 3.04 6.34
C ARG A 109 29.70 3.96 6.39
N ASP A 110 29.13 4.19 7.57
CA ASP A 110 27.92 5.00 7.81
C ASP A 110 28.06 6.47 7.32
N ARG A 111 29.28 7.02 7.24
CA ARG A 111 29.54 8.37 6.70
C ARG A 111 29.41 8.47 5.18
N GLN A 112 29.75 7.43 4.42
CA GLN A 112 29.62 7.44 2.94
C GLN A 112 28.17 7.24 2.48
N ILE A 113 27.33 6.62 3.31
CA ILE A 113 25.92 6.31 3.01
C ILE A 113 25.01 7.52 3.25
N ARG A 114 25.45 8.47 4.08
CA ARG A 114 24.79 9.75 4.37
C ARG A 114 24.95 10.80 3.27
N ASN A 115 25.64 10.50 2.16
CA ASN A 115 25.88 11.51 1.12
C ASN A 115 24.59 11.80 0.30
N PRO A 116 24.04 13.02 0.32
CA PRO A 116 22.87 13.45 -0.49
C PRO A 116 23.08 13.32 -2.01
N GLU A 117 24.31 13.09 -2.46
CA GLU A 117 24.71 12.96 -3.86
C GLU A 117 24.72 11.50 -4.34
N ARG A 118 23.58 10.82 -4.43
CA ARG A 118 23.51 9.56 -5.19
C ARG A 118 23.39 9.90 -6.67
N PRO A 119 24.49 9.93 -7.47
CA PRO A 119 24.45 10.46 -8.82
C PRO A 119 23.55 9.59 -9.70
N LEU A 120 23.56 8.28 -9.45
CA LEU A 120 22.81 7.31 -10.22
C LEU A 120 21.29 7.45 -10.02
N GLN A 121 20.80 7.58 -8.78
CA GLN A 121 19.36 7.75 -8.54
C GLN A 121 18.87 9.08 -9.13
N ALA A 122 19.65 10.15 -8.96
CA ALA A 122 19.36 11.45 -9.54
C ALA A 122 19.34 11.40 -11.07
N ARG A 123 20.33 10.75 -11.68
CA ARG A 123 20.45 10.58 -13.13
C ARG A 123 19.29 9.77 -13.69
N LEU A 124 19.03 8.59 -13.13
CA LEU A 124 17.91 7.73 -13.52
C LEU A 124 16.56 8.41 -13.31
N ALA A 125 16.40 9.24 -12.27
CA ALA A 125 15.19 10.02 -12.07
C ALA A 125 15.01 11.08 -13.19
N ARG A 126 16.07 11.79 -13.57
CA ARG A 126 16.02 12.74 -14.71
C ARG A 126 15.75 12.03 -16.03
N GLU A 127 16.39 10.89 -16.28
CA GLU A 127 16.13 10.05 -17.45
C GLU A 127 14.66 9.59 -17.46
N LEU A 128 14.10 9.20 -16.30
CA LEU A 128 12.70 8.82 -16.18
C LEU A 128 11.77 9.99 -16.52
N HIS A 129 12.05 11.20 -16.04
CA HIS A 129 11.29 12.41 -16.42
C HIS A 129 11.33 12.64 -17.95
N GLN A 130 12.53 12.58 -18.55
CA GLN A 130 12.70 12.77 -19.98
C GLN A 130 11.94 11.71 -20.79
N ASN A 131 12.09 10.43 -20.43
CA ASN A 131 11.50 9.33 -21.17
C ASN A 131 9.97 9.25 -21.01
N ALA A 132 9.45 9.65 -19.84
CA ALA A 132 8.01 9.73 -19.59
C ALA A 132 7.39 11.05 -20.06
N ALA A 133 8.19 11.96 -20.65
CA ALA A 133 7.79 13.31 -21.05
C ALA A 133 7.18 14.14 -19.90
N VAL A 134 7.62 13.90 -18.66
CA VAL A 134 7.18 14.64 -17.47
C VAL A 134 8.16 15.79 -17.19
N PRO A 135 7.70 17.05 -17.08
CA PRO A 135 8.56 18.18 -16.76
C PRO A 135 9.38 17.95 -15.48
N LEU A 136 10.64 18.40 -15.48
CA LEU A 136 11.47 18.35 -14.28
C LEU A 136 10.92 19.34 -13.25
N GLY A 137 10.62 18.85 -12.05
CA GLY A 137 10.06 19.67 -10.99
C GLY A 137 9.40 18.84 -9.90
N PRO A 138 8.71 19.52 -8.96
CA PRO A 138 7.87 18.83 -7.99
C PRO A 138 6.74 18.08 -8.71
N CYS A 139 6.40 16.90 -8.20
CA CYS A 139 5.39 16.05 -8.79
C CYS A 139 4.22 15.80 -7.84
N GLY A 140 3.01 16.00 -8.34
CA GLY A 140 1.75 15.61 -7.73
C GLY A 140 1.17 14.35 -8.40
N LEU A 141 -0.15 14.17 -8.26
CA LEU A 141 -0.84 13.01 -8.80
C LEU A 141 -0.94 13.00 -10.33
N ASP A 142 -0.87 14.16 -11.00
CA ASP A 142 -0.94 14.21 -12.46
C ASP A 142 0.36 13.70 -13.10
N GLU A 143 1.51 14.02 -12.50
CA GLU A 143 2.77 13.40 -12.88
C GLU A 143 2.77 11.90 -12.55
N VAL A 144 2.17 11.48 -11.43
CA VAL A 144 1.98 10.04 -11.12
C VAL A 144 1.23 9.33 -12.24
N LYS A 145 0.14 9.92 -12.76
CA LYS A 145 -0.61 9.35 -13.90
C LYS A 145 0.24 9.25 -15.16
N GLN A 146 1.05 10.28 -15.46
CA GLN A 146 1.96 10.24 -16.61
C GLN A 146 3.04 9.15 -16.46
N PHE A 147 3.66 9.06 -15.27
CA PHE A 147 4.60 7.99 -14.97
C PHE A 147 3.95 6.60 -15.00
N GLN A 148 2.68 6.47 -14.60
CA GLN A 148 1.93 5.23 -14.72
C GLN A 148 1.75 4.80 -16.18
N THR A 149 1.43 5.75 -17.07
CA THR A 149 1.31 5.48 -18.51
C THR A 149 2.64 4.98 -19.08
N TYR A 150 3.75 5.63 -18.72
CA TYR A 150 5.09 5.22 -19.16
C TYR A 150 5.53 3.87 -18.56
N LEU A 151 5.26 3.65 -17.26
CA LEU A 151 5.56 2.41 -16.54
C LEU A 151 4.38 1.43 -16.59
N SER A 152 3.85 1.17 -17.80
CA SER A 152 2.63 0.36 -18.01
C SER A 152 2.70 -1.07 -17.47
N SER A 153 3.91 -1.64 -17.33
CA SER A 153 4.15 -2.96 -16.72
C SER A 153 4.09 -2.98 -15.19
N TYR A 154 3.87 -1.82 -14.56
CA TYR A 154 3.79 -1.65 -13.12
C TYR A 154 2.43 -1.08 -12.72
N GLN A 155 1.96 -1.42 -11.52
CA GLN A 155 0.85 -0.72 -10.88
C GLN A 155 1.43 0.21 -9.82
N ILE A 156 1.33 1.51 -10.03
CA ILE A 156 1.72 2.54 -9.06
C ILE A 156 0.57 2.73 -8.07
N ASN A 157 0.87 2.66 -6.78
CA ASN A 157 -0.07 2.84 -5.69
C ASN A 157 0.50 3.93 -4.74
N ILE A 158 -0.28 4.96 -4.45
CA ILE A 158 0.13 6.06 -3.56
C ILE A 158 -0.68 6.01 -2.27
N VAL A 159 0.01 5.84 -1.15
CA VAL A 159 -0.55 5.93 0.20
C VAL A 159 -0.25 7.31 0.77
N SER A 160 -1.22 8.03 1.33
CA SER A 160 -1.03 9.39 1.83
C SER A 160 -1.19 9.51 3.34
N LYS A 161 -0.24 10.16 4.00
CA LYS A 161 -0.32 10.56 5.41
C LYS A 161 -1.56 11.43 5.67
N ASP A 162 -1.77 12.42 4.83
CA ASP A 162 -2.82 13.44 5.02
C ASP A 162 -4.21 12.85 4.86
N HIS A 163 -4.30 11.69 4.21
CA HIS A 163 -5.52 10.89 4.05
C HIS A 163 -5.52 9.67 4.96
N GLN A 164 -4.92 9.76 6.15
CA GLN A 164 -4.93 8.70 7.18
C GLN A 164 -4.35 7.37 6.69
N ASN A 165 -3.28 7.43 5.89
CA ASN A 165 -2.66 6.28 5.23
C ASN A 165 -3.60 5.53 4.27
N ALA A 166 -4.61 6.20 3.72
CA ALA A 166 -5.43 5.68 2.64
C ALA A 166 -4.65 5.67 1.31
N LEU A 167 -5.07 4.78 0.41
CA LEU A 167 -4.63 4.80 -0.98
C LEU A 167 -5.37 5.90 -1.73
N ILE A 168 -4.63 6.94 -2.13
CA ILE A 168 -5.19 8.08 -2.88
C ILE A 168 -5.03 7.93 -4.40
N TYR A 169 -4.24 6.95 -4.84
CA TYR A 169 -4.09 6.60 -6.24
C TYR A 169 -3.75 5.12 -6.37
N THR A 170 -4.36 4.46 -7.35
CA THR A 170 -4.06 3.09 -7.77
C THR A 170 -4.13 3.04 -9.29
N GLY A 171 -3.01 2.73 -9.94
CA GLY A 171 -2.96 2.52 -11.38
C GLY A 171 -3.65 1.21 -11.81
N PRO A 172 -3.67 0.93 -13.12
CA PRO A 172 -4.21 -0.31 -13.68
C PRO A 172 -3.61 -1.56 -13.00
N ASP A 173 -4.40 -2.63 -12.87
CA ASP A 173 -3.90 -3.84 -12.21
C ASP A 173 -2.75 -4.46 -13.00
N GLN A 174 -1.64 -4.68 -12.29
CA GLN A 174 -0.42 -5.28 -12.80
C GLN A 174 0.18 -6.17 -11.71
N GLU A 175 0.90 -7.20 -12.12
CA GLU A 175 1.56 -8.11 -11.19
C GLU A 175 2.63 -7.36 -10.36
N LYS A 176 3.42 -6.52 -11.02
CA LYS A 176 4.48 -5.71 -10.41
C LYS A 176 3.89 -4.45 -9.77
N ARG A 177 3.76 -4.45 -8.44
CA ARG A 177 3.12 -3.35 -7.70
C ARG A 177 4.14 -2.47 -6.99
N ILE A 178 4.17 -1.19 -7.36
CA ILE A 178 4.93 -0.15 -6.67
C ILE A 178 4.03 0.52 -5.64
N TYR A 179 4.49 0.58 -4.39
CA TYR A 179 3.82 1.32 -3.32
C TYR A 179 4.69 2.47 -2.84
N LEU A 180 4.18 3.69 -2.92
CA LEU A 180 4.83 4.89 -2.42
C LEU A 180 4.04 5.49 -1.27
N TYR A 181 4.75 6.14 -0.35
CA TYR A 181 4.17 6.85 0.78
C TYR A 181 4.39 8.35 0.60
N LEU A 182 3.30 9.09 0.43
CA LEU A 182 3.26 10.55 0.33
C LEU A 182 3.03 11.15 1.72
N HIS A 183 3.99 11.93 2.19
CA HIS A 183 3.89 12.72 3.41
C HIS A 183 4.71 13.99 3.27
N ASP A 184 4.21 15.12 3.79
CA ASP A 184 4.94 16.39 3.81
C ASP A 184 5.51 16.78 2.43
N ASN A 185 4.71 16.58 1.36
CA ASN A 185 5.08 16.76 -0.05
C ASN A 185 6.30 15.95 -0.52
N HIS A 186 6.55 14.80 0.11
CA HIS A 186 7.68 13.92 -0.18
C HIS A 186 7.22 12.48 -0.38
N TYR A 187 7.87 11.77 -1.31
CA TYR A 187 7.60 10.36 -1.61
C TYR A 187 8.68 9.44 -1.08
N ASP A 188 8.28 8.53 -0.20
CA ASP A 188 9.09 7.37 0.20
C ASP A 188 8.61 6.08 -0.44
N VAL A 189 9.43 5.03 -0.43
CA VAL A 189 9.04 3.72 -0.97
C VAL A 189 8.53 2.82 0.15
N ILE A 190 7.32 2.29 -0.01
CA ILE A 190 6.81 1.22 0.84
C ILE A 190 7.26 -0.12 0.24
N THR A 191 8.06 -0.85 1.01
CA THR A 191 8.62 -2.14 0.59
C THR A 191 7.73 -3.33 0.91
N LYS A 192 6.89 -3.22 1.94
CA LYS A 192 6.00 -4.30 2.41
C LYS A 192 4.74 -3.68 3.00
N MET A 193 3.61 -3.85 2.32
CA MET A 193 2.31 -3.33 2.78
C MET A 193 1.86 -3.87 4.15
N PRO A 194 1.99 -5.17 4.48
CA PRO A 194 1.64 -5.66 5.83
C PRO A 194 2.48 -4.96 6.91
N GLY A 195 3.78 -4.86 6.69
CA GLY A 195 4.69 -4.14 7.59
C GLY A 195 4.40 -2.64 7.68
N PHE A 196 3.85 -2.04 6.61
CA PHE A 196 3.41 -0.65 6.60
C PHE A 196 2.12 -0.43 7.41
N PHE A 197 1.19 -1.38 7.43
CA PHE A 197 -0.01 -1.30 8.25
C PHE A 197 0.11 -1.95 9.63
N GLU A 198 1.29 -2.49 9.96
CA GLU A 198 1.52 -3.21 11.22
C GLU A 198 0.56 -4.41 11.39
N ARG A 199 0.30 -5.10 10.28
CA ARG A 199 -0.52 -6.31 10.22
C ARG A 199 0.28 -7.47 9.65
N SER A 200 -0.23 -8.68 9.85
CA SER A 200 0.41 -9.90 9.34
C SER A 200 0.24 -10.07 7.82
N TYR A 201 -0.90 -9.62 7.28
CA TYR A 201 -1.25 -9.82 5.87
C TYR A 201 -1.83 -8.55 5.25
N TYR A 202 -1.79 -8.51 3.92
CA TYR A 202 -2.38 -7.44 3.12
C TYR A 202 -2.95 -8.02 1.82
N CYS A 203 -4.20 -7.66 1.51
CA CYS A 203 -4.84 -8.02 0.26
C CYS A 203 -4.62 -6.90 -0.76
N HIS A 204 -3.93 -7.21 -1.85
CA HIS A 204 -3.63 -6.25 -2.92
C HIS A 204 -4.84 -5.95 -3.82
N THR A 205 -5.84 -6.84 -3.84
CA THR A 205 -7.09 -6.65 -4.59
C THR A 205 -8.07 -5.78 -3.80
N CYS A 206 -8.36 -6.17 -2.55
CA CYS A 206 -9.30 -5.46 -1.68
C CYS A 206 -8.68 -4.26 -0.96
N LYS A 207 -7.37 -4.04 -1.11
CA LYS A 207 -6.60 -2.97 -0.46
C LYS A 207 -6.75 -2.96 1.07
N LYS A 208 -6.83 -4.14 1.70
CA LYS A 208 -7.13 -4.32 3.13
C LYS A 208 -6.01 -5.06 3.86
N ALA A 209 -5.58 -4.52 4.99
CA ALA A 209 -4.65 -5.17 5.91
C ALA A 209 -5.42 -5.97 6.99
N TYR A 210 -4.89 -7.11 7.41
CA TYR A 210 -5.54 -8.04 8.37
C TYR A 210 -4.53 -8.97 9.05
N ASP A 211 -4.88 -9.58 10.18
CA ASP A 211 -3.94 -10.35 11.01
C ASP A 211 -4.05 -11.86 10.84
N HIS A 212 -5.25 -12.41 10.63
CA HIS A 212 -5.44 -13.83 10.40
C HIS A 212 -6.01 -14.08 9.02
N ARG A 213 -5.58 -15.16 8.37
CA ARG A 213 -6.05 -15.57 7.03
C ARG A 213 -7.57 -15.71 6.92
N GLU A 214 -8.24 -15.90 8.05
CA GLU A 214 -9.69 -16.11 8.13
C GLU A 214 -10.45 -14.77 8.26
N ASP A 215 -9.78 -13.66 8.63
CA ASP A 215 -10.38 -12.33 8.82
C ASP A 215 -10.73 -11.64 7.50
N HIS A 216 -10.21 -12.17 6.39
CA HIS A 216 -10.39 -11.59 5.08
C HIS A 216 -10.63 -12.65 4.01
N LEU A 217 -11.77 -12.51 3.33
CA LEU A 217 -12.09 -13.21 2.11
C LEU A 217 -12.43 -12.15 1.05
N CYS A 218 -11.79 -12.25 -0.12
CA CYS A 218 -12.09 -11.35 -1.23
C CYS A 218 -13.54 -11.57 -1.72
N PRO A 219 -14.25 -10.53 -2.19
CA PRO A 219 -15.62 -10.67 -2.69
C PRO A 219 -15.79 -11.69 -3.82
N ASN A 220 -14.78 -11.85 -4.68
CA ASN A 220 -14.77 -12.82 -5.78
C ASN A 220 -14.35 -14.23 -5.35
N ALA A 221 -13.91 -14.41 -4.10
CA ALA A 221 -13.49 -15.71 -3.60
C ALA A 221 -14.69 -16.52 -3.08
N CYS A 222 -14.70 -17.81 -3.41
CA CYS A 222 -15.74 -18.71 -2.97
C CYS A 222 -15.71 -18.93 -1.45
N GLN A 223 -16.85 -18.84 -0.78
CA GLN A 223 -16.95 -19.14 0.67
C GLN A 223 -16.59 -20.61 0.99
N CYS A 224 -16.83 -21.54 0.06
CA CYS A 224 -16.59 -22.96 0.28
C CYS A 224 -15.11 -23.34 0.10
N CYS A 225 -14.47 -22.89 -0.99
CA CYS A 225 -13.10 -23.30 -1.33
C CYS A 225 -12.06 -22.16 -1.30
N ARG A 226 -12.48 -20.92 -1.00
CA ARG A 226 -11.65 -19.69 -0.93
C ARG A 226 -10.89 -19.32 -2.20
N PHE A 227 -11.21 -19.96 -3.33
CA PHE A 227 -10.62 -19.67 -4.63
C PHE A 227 -11.45 -18.62 -5.38
N PRO A 228 -10.82 -17.69 -6.13
CA PRO A 228 -11.53 -16.76 -7.01
C PRO A 228 -12.27 -17.52 -8.13
N ASP A 229 -13.32 -16.92 -8.68
CA ASP A 229 -14.01 -17.41 -9.90
C ASP A 229 -14.43 -18.88 -9.81
N CYS A 230 -15.30 -19.18 -8.85
CA CYS A 230 -15.86 -20.51 -8.63
C CYS A 230 -17.28 -20.58 -9.20
N PRO A 231 -17.45 -20.98 -10.49
CA PRO A 231 -18.76 -21.11 -11.11
C PRO A 231 -19.59 -22.20 -10.44
N ILE A 232 -20.90 -22.09 -10.60
CA ILE A 232 -21.85 -23.15 -10.24
C ILE A 232 -21.99 -24.05 -11.47
N GLU A 233 -21.49 -25.27 -11.37
CA GLU A 233 -21.62 -26.29 -12.41
C GLU A 233 -22.58 -27.39 -11.93
N SER A 234 -22.25 -27.97 -10.78
CA SER A 234 -23.04 -29.01 -10.14
C SER A 234 -22.80 -28.98 -8.63
N TRP A 235 -23.88 -29.17 -7.87
CA TRP A 235 -23.79 -29.17 -6.42
C TRP A 235 -23.27 -30.53 -5.92
N VAL A 236 -22.07 -30.53 -5.34
CA VAL A 236 -21.42 -31.73 -4.79
C VAL A 236 -21.53 -31.72 -3.27
N HIS A 237 -22.07 -32.79 -2.68
CA HIS A 237 -22.18 -32.95 -1.23
C HIS A 237 -20.91 -33.59 -0.64
N CYS A 238 -20.41 -33.03 0.46
CA CYS A 238 -19.32 -33.64 1.23
C CYS A 238 -19.86 -34.42 2.43
N ASN A 239 -19.63 -35.74 2.46
CA ASN A 239 -20.05 -36.59 3.57
C ASN A 239 -19.23 -36.38 4.86
N ASP A 240 -18.04 -35.77 4.77
CA ASP A 240 -17.15 -35.56 5.92
C ASP A 240 -17.54 -34.32 6.74
N CYS A 241 -18.04 -33.27 6.08
CA CYS A 241 -18.42 -32.00 6.72
C CYS A 241 -19.86 -31.56 6.47
N ASN A 242 -20.64 -32.34 5.71
CA ASN A 242 -22.04 -32.09 5.33
C ASN A 242 -22.27 -30.72 4.66
N ARG A 243 -21.28 -30.23 3.90
CA ARG A 243 -21.38 -28.97 3.12
C ARG A 243 -21.61 -29.25 1.64
N MET A 244 -22.26 -28.30 0.97
CA MET A 244 -22.46 -28.30 -0.49
C MET A 244 -21.42 -27.43 -1.20
N PHE A 245 -20.86 -27.95 -2.30
CA PHE A 245 -19.83 -27.30 -3.11
C PHE A 245 -20.34 -27.06 -4.53
N LYS A 246 -19.94 -25.94 -5.13
CA LYS A 246 -20.50 -25.45 -6.41
C LYS A 246 -20.07 -26.24 -7.65
N SER A 247 -19.03 -27.05 -7.53
CA SER A 247 -18.48 -27.91 -8.58
C SER A 247 -17.58 -28.99 -7.96
N GLN A 248 -17.20 -30.00 -8.74
CA GLN A 248 -16.24 -31.01 -8.31
C GLN A 248 -14.88 -30.38 -7.93
N ALA A 249 -14.40 -29.43 -8.73
CA ALA A 249 -13.17 -28.69 -8.42
C ALA A 249 -13.24 -27.89 -7.10
N CYS A 250 -14.42 -27.36 -6.76
CA CYS A 250 -14.65 -26.68 -5.47
C CYS A 250 -14.54 -27.67 -4.29
N PHE A 251 -15.09 -28.87 -4.46
CA PHE A 251 -15.02 -29.94 -3.47
C PHE A 251 -13.60 -30.52 -3.30
N ASP A 252 -12.88 -30.76 -4.39
CA ASP A 252 -11.52 -31.31 -4.35
C ASP A 252 -10.56 -30.38 -3.60
N ARG A 253 -10.66 -29.06 -3.85
CA ARG A 253 -9.89 -28.03 -3.12
C ARG A 253 -10.23 -28.01 -1.64
N HIS A 254 -11.50 -28.23 -1.28
CA HIS A 254 -11.90 -28.35 0.11
C HIS A 254 -11.20 -29.54 0.79
N LYS A 255 -11.16 -30.72 0.15
CA LYS A 255 -10.47 -31.91 0.68
C LYS A 255 -8.96 -31.69 0.84
N GLN A 256 -8.30 -31.11 -0.15
CA GLN A 256 -6.87 -30.76 -0.07
C GLN A 256 -6.57 -29.78 1.09
N SER A 257 -7.48 -28.84 1.37
CA SER A 257 -7.32 -27.90 2.49
C SER A 257 -7.50 -28.57 3.85
N ALA A 258 -8.33 -29.61 3.94
CA ALA A 258 -8.55 -30.38 5.16
C ALA A 258 -7.35 -31.29 5.47
N GLU A 259 -6.78 -31.94 4.46
CA GLU A 259 -5.56 -32.76 4.58
C GLU A 259 -4.34 -31.91 4.99
N ASN A 260 -4.18 -30.71 4.43
CA ASN A 260 -3.10 -29.81 4.84
C ASN A 260 -3.23 -29.28 6.27
N ARG A 261 -4.42 -29.34 6.87
CA ARG A 261 -4.66 -28.98 8.28
C ARG A 261 -4.39 -30.15 9.23
N SER A 262 -4.49 -31.41 8.79
CA SER A 262 -4.19 -32.59 9.61
C SER A 262 -2.67 -32.87 9.71
N VAL A 263 -1.89 -32.51 8.69
CA VAL A 263 -0.42 -32.71 8.66
C VAL A 263 0.36 -31.66 9.48
N ARG A 264 -0.27 -30.56 9.87
CA ARG A 264 0.35 -29.45 10.64
C ARG A 264 0.04 -29.49 12.14
N ARG A 265 -0.44 -30.62 12.66
CA ARG A 265 -0.62 -30.85 14.10
C ARG A 265 0.51 -31.68 14.67
#